data_AF-A0A9E6JGB9-F1
#
_entry.id   AF-A0A9E6JGB9-F1
#
_cell.length_a   1.000
_cell.length_b   1.000
_cell.length_c   1.000
_cell.angle_alpha   90.00
_cell.angle_beta   90.00
_cell.angle_gamma   90.00
#
_symmetry.space_group_name_H-M   'P 1'
#
loop_
_entity.id
_entity.type
_entity.pdbx_description
1 polymer ?
#
loop_
_entity_poly.entity_id
_entity_poly.type
_entity_poly.pdbx_seq_one_letter_code
_entity_poly.pdbx_strand_id
1 'polypeptide(L)'
;MTFKITLLFILASGICFAAETAPQVLQTAKVYQMDLFSLLSFALTIAAFVVSIFMGWLSWEFYKKSKEASDQTQQAVTKIETAVLSIQSEITEIVRRAVGYWTGGETNQDAIDLNSELSSKFEELSSQIQTIAGENGNKEGLEAKLAELIQLQKDQVASLTSSVVDAKAKAIFPSIDRGPAAQITQSVQTNTNKEKTGELIITVLRPSKNATATGKFMPPFSSVPELNIELIGAPTTDLNKLTVSSGVGKTSDFNIHLIGKTGLLEVGTYVVKYTAKVHT
;
A
#
# COMPACT_ATOMS: atom_id res chain seq x y z
N MET A 1 -1.24 28.76 -27.58
CA MET A 1 -2.31 29.00 -28.57
C MET A 1 -3.13 30.19 -28.07
N THR A 2 -2.78 31.39 -28.54
CA THR A 2 -3.33 32.67 -28.05
C THR A 2 -4.58 33.05 -28.83
N PHE A 3 -5.74 33.04 -28.17
CA PHE A 3 -7.00 33.51 -28.76
C PHE A 3 -7.09 35.03 -28.60
N LYS A 4 -6.98 35.78 -29.70
CA LYS A 4 -7.31 37.21 -29.76
C LYS A 4 -8.83 37.33 -29.98
N ILE A 5 -9.55 37.85 -28.99
CA ILE A 5 -10.96 38.21 -29.12
C ILE A 5 -11.01 39.71 -29.46
N THR A 6 -11.32 40.02 -30.72
CA THR A 6 -11.56 41.39 -31.19
C THR A 6 -13.03 41.73 -30.93
N LEU A 7 -13.30 42.55 -29.92
CA LEU A 7 -14.65 43.01 -29.57
C LEU A 7 -14.94 44.31 -30.34
N LEU A 8 -15.80 44.23 -31.37
CA LEU A 8 -16.25 45.39 -32.14
C LEU A 8 -17.48 46.02 -31.45
N PHE A 9 -17.29 47.12 -30.75
CA PHE A 9 -18.37 47.94 -30.20
C PHE A 9 -18.86 48.93 -31.28
N ILE A 10 -20.05 48.72 -31.82
CA ILE A 10 -20.71 49.71 -32.68
C ILE A 10 -21.54 50.64 -31.79
N LEU A 11 -21.01 51.85 -31.56
CA LEU A 11 -21.72 52.99 -31.01
C LEU A 11 -22.57 53.60 -32.14
N ALA A 12 -23.89 53.44 -32.08
CA ALA A 12 -24.82 54.20 -32.92
C ALA A 12 -25.34 55.42 -32.15
N SER A 13 -24.66 56.55 -32.36
CA SER A 13 -25.07 57.88 -31.93
C SER A 13 -26.32 58.34 -32.69
N GLY A 14 -27.35 58.76 -31.96
CA GLY A 14 -28.53 59.39 -32.51
C GLY A 14 -28.22 60.80 -33.03
N ILE A 15 -28.65 61.07 -34.26
CA ILE A 15 -28.70 62.42 -34.83
C ILE A 15 -30.15 62.69 -35.25
N CYS A 16 -30.78 63.64 -34.55
CA CYS A 16 -32.02 64.30 -34.94
C CYS A 16 -31.79 65.15 -36.20
N PHE A 17 -32.65 65.02 -37.19
CA PHE A 17 -32.99 66.10 -38.12
C PHE A 17 -34.49 66.05 -38.39
N ALA A 18 -35.20 67.08 -37.91
CA ALA A 18 -36.54 67.41 -38.36
C ALA A 18 -36.41 68.45 -39.49
N ALA A 19 -36.90 68.10 -40.67
CA ALA A 19 -37.24 69.06 -41.71
C ALA A 19 -38.53 68.60 -42.38
N GLU A 20 -39.42 69.57 -42.48
CA GLU A 20 -40.83 69.52 -42.82
C GLU A 20 -41.05 69.41 -44.34
N THR A 21 -42.03 68.59 -44.79
CA THR A 21 -43.10 68.91 -45.77
C THR A 21 -43.72 67.64 -46.41
N ALA A 22 -44.95 67.32 -45.97
CA ALA A 22 -46.13 66.80 -46.73
C ALA A 22 -46.07 65.45 -47.51
N PRO A 23 -47.24 64.87 -47.84
CA PRO A 23 -47.74 63.60 -47.28
C PRO A 23 -47.55 62.43 -48.26
N GLN A 24 -47.59 61.15 -47.81
CA GLN A 24 -48.21 60.00 -48.51
C GLN A 24 -48.00 58.66 -47.75
N VAL A 25 -49.12 57.96 -47.55
CA VAL A 25 -49.31 56.50 -47.37
C VAL A 25 -48.85 55.86 -46.05
N LEU A 26 -49.84 55.52 -45.22
CA LEU A 26 -49.75 54.66 -44.05
C LEU A 26 -49.16 53.27 -44.40
N GLN A 27 -47.89 53.08 -44.09
CA GLN A 27 -47.41 51.81 -43.54
C GLN A 27 -46.98 52.11 -42.11
N THR A 28 -47.76 51.64 -41.15
CA THR A 28 -47.41 51.72 -39.74
C THR A 28 -46.13 50.92 -39.52
N ALA A 29 -45.00 51.62 -39.44
CA ALA A 29 -43.78 51.07 -38.89
C ALA A 29 -44.14 50.46 -37.53
N LYS A 30 -44.05 49.14 -37.39
CA LYS A 30 -44.19 48.46 -36.09
C LYS A 30 -43.01 48.94 -35.23
N VAL A 31 -43.24 50.02 -34.49
CA VAL A 31 -42.33 50.49 -33.47
C VAL A 31 -42.40 49.45 -32.35
N TYR A 32 -41.41 48.56 -32.31
CA TYR A 32 -41.23 47.66 -31.17
C TYR A 32 -40.78 48.50 -29.98
N GLN A 33 -41.73 48.95 -29.16
CA GLN A 33 -41.42 49.43 -27.81
C GLN A 33 -40.95 48.22 -27.00
N MET A 34 -39.64 48.00 -26.98
CA MET A 34 -39.03 47.07 -26.04
C MET A 34 -39.23 47.65 -24.64
N ASP A 35 -40.01 46.93 -23.83
CA ASP A 35 -40.18 47.25 -22.41
C ASP A 35 -38.80 47.26 -21.73
N LEU A 36 -38.57 48.21 -20.82
CA LEU A 36 -37.32 48.38 -20.09
C LEU A 36 -36.89 47.06 -19.41
N PHE A 37 -37.87 46.30 -18.91
CA PHE A 37 -37.66 44.98 -18.31
C PHE A 37 -37.16 43.92 -19.30
N SER A 38 -37.55 44.00 -20.57
CA SER A 38 -37.07 43.09 -21.62
C SER A 38 -35.60 43.34 -21.92
N LEU A 39 -35.20 44.61 -22.01
CA LEU A 39 -33.79 44.98 -22.25
C LEU A 39 -32.91 44.57 -21.06
N LEU A 40 -33.40 44.76 -19.84
CA LEU A 40 -32.67 44.43 -18.62
C LEU A 40 -32.54 42.91 -18.41
N SER A 41 -33.58 42.13 -18.70
CA SER A 41 -33.53 40.66 -18.66
C SER A 41 -32.65 40.07 -19.75
N PHE A 42 -32.64 40.66 -20.94
CA PHE A 42 -31.72 40.29 -22.02
C PHE A 42 -30.26 40.56 -21.64
N ALA A 43 -29.97 41.73 -21.07
CA ALA A 43 -28.64 42.07 -20.57
C ALA A 43 -28.17 41.12 -19.46
N LEU A 44 -29.07 40.79 -18.52
CA LEU A 44 -28.77 39.84 -17.44
C LEU A 44 -28.48 38.43 -17.98
N THR A 45 -29.22 37.99 -19.01
CA THR A 45 -29.03 36.68 -19.64
C THR A 45 -27.66 36.59 -20.33
N ILE A 46 -27.25 37.66 -21.03
CA ILE A 46 -25.91 37.75 -21.62
C ILE A 46 -24.84 37.70 -20.52
N ALA A 47 -25.01 38.45 -19.43
CA ALA A 47 -24.06 38.45 -18.33
C ALA A 47 -23.94 37.04 -17.69
N ALA A 48 -25.06 36.37 -17.45
CA ALA A 48 -25.08 35.00 -16.93
C ALA A 48 -24.38 34.01 -17.88
N PHE A 49 -24.60 34.16 -19.19
CA PHE A 49 -23.94 33.33 -20.20
C PHE A 49 -22.42 33.51 -20.19
N VAL A 50 -21.93 34.76 -20.10
CA VAL A 50 -20.49 35.06 -19.99
C VAL A 50 -19.89 34.45 -18.74
N VAL A 51 -20.58 34.55 -17.58
CA VAL A 51 -20.12 33.93 -16.33
C VAL A 51 -20.08 32.40 -16.45
N SER A 52 -21.07 31.77 -17.11
CA SER A 52 -21.08 30.32 -17.32
C SER A 52 -19.90 29.84 -18.16
N ILE A 53 -19.55 30.56 -19.24
CA ILE A 53 -18.37 30.24 -20.06
C ILE A 53 -17.10 30.39 -19.22
N PHE A 54 -17.00 31.46 -18.44
CA PHE A 54 -15.83 31.69 -17.58
C PHE A 54 -15.66 30.61 -16.52
N MET A 55 -16.75 30.17 -15.88
CA MET A 55 -16.73 29.05 -14.93
C MET A 55 -16.35 27.73 -15.60
N GLY A 56 -16.84 27.46 -16.80
CA GLY A 56 -16.43 26.30 -17.59
C GLY A 56 -14.94 26.31 -17.90
N TRP A 57 -14.40 27.48 -18.24
CA TRP A 57 -12.96 27.65 -18.50
C TRP A 57 -12.11 27.44 -17.24
N LEU A 58 -12.50 28.02 -16.09
CA LEU A 58 -11.81 27.79 -14.82
C LEU A 58 -11.84 26.31 -14.41
N SER A 59 -13.00 25.66 -14.53
CA SER A 59 -13.14 24.23 -14.24
C SER A 59 -12.17 23.38 -15.07
N TRP A 60 -12.02 23.70 -16.36
CA TRP A 60 -11.07 23.02 -17.25
C TRP A 60 -9.60 23.24 -16.85
N GLU A 61 -9.22 24.47 -16.49
CA GLU A 61 -7.87 24.77 -16.02
C GLU A 61 -7.56 24.04 -14.69
N PHE A 62 -8.50 24.02 -13.75
CA PHE A 62 -8.34 23.26 -12.51
C PHE A 62 -8.25 21.76 -12.76
N TYR A 63 -9.06 21.22 -13.67
CA TYR A 63 -8.98 19.81 -14.05
C TYR A 63 -7.61 19.45 -14.63
N LYS A 64 -7.10 20.26 -15.56
CA LYS A 64 -5.79 20.05 -16.18
C LYS A 64 -4.67 20.08 -15.12
N LYS A 65 -4.69 21.09 -14.25
CA LYS A 65 -3.71 21.24 -13.17
C LYS A 65 -3.79 20.10 -12.13
N SER A 66 -5.00 19.64 -11.82
CA SER A 66 -5.23 18.53 -10.90
C SER A 66 -4.76 17.20 -11.49
N LYS A 67 -4.97 16.98 -12.79
CA LYS A 67 -4.49 15.78 -13.49
C LYS A 67 -2.97 15.73 -13.51
N GLU A 68 -2.31 16.84 -13.84
CA GLU A 68 -0.85 16.95 -13.84
C GLU A 68 -0.24 16.71 -12.45
N ALA A 69 -0.85 17.26 -11.39
CA ALA A 69 -0.42 17.00 -10.01
C ALA A 69 -0.62 15.52 -9.59
N SER A 70 -1.71 14.89 -10.05
CA SER A 70 -1.96 13.46 -9.82
C SER A 70 -0.90 12.60 -10.52
N ASP A 71 -0.60 12.87 -11.78
CA ASP A 71 0.39 12.11 -12.56
C ASP A 71 1.80 12.26 -11.96
N GLN A 72 2.18 13.46 -11.52
CA GLN A 72 3.44 13.69 -10.79
C GLN A 72 3.49 12.93 -9.46
N THR A 73 2.38 12.85 -8.72
CA THR A 73 2.29 12.11 -7.46
C THR A 73 2.44 10.62 -7.70
N GLN A 74 1.76 10.07 -8.71
CA GLN A 74 1.89 8.65 -9.08
C GLN A 74 3.33 8.32 -9.50
N GLN A 75 3.96 9.18 -10.31
CA GLN A 75 5.35 8.98 -10.70
C GLN A 75 6.32 9.02 -9.52
N ALA A 76 6.07 9.90 -8.52
CA ALA A 76 6.86 9.94 -7.29
C ALA A 76 6.66 8.66 -6.46
N VAL A 77 5.43 8.17 -6.32
CA VAL A 77 5.13 6.90 -5.64
C VAL A 77 5.84 5.74 -6.32
N THR A 78 5.76 5.61 -7.65
CA THR A 78 6.44 4.53 -8.38
C THR A 78 7.97 4.59 -8.24
N LYS A 79 8.56 5.80 -8.22
CA LYS A 79 10.00 5.97 -7.93
C LYS A 79 10.36 5.52 -6.51
N ILE A 80 9.52 5.84 -5.53
CA ILE A 80 9.70 5.41 -4.14
C ILE A 80 9.55 3.89 -4.03
N GLU A 81 8.54 3.29 -4.64
CA GLU A 81 8.36 1.82 -4.66
C GLU A 81 9.56 1.11 -5.28
N THR A 82 10.07 1.61 -6.41
CA THR A 82 11.27 1.06 -7.06
C THR A 82 12.51 1.21 -6.17
N ALA A 83 12.69 2.36 -5.52
CA ALA A 83 13.79 2.59 -4.60
C ALA A 83 13.69 1.70 -3.35
N VAL A 84 12.48 1.49 -2.82
CA VAL A 84 12.24 0.60 -1.67
C VAL A 84 12.56 -0.85 -2.04
N LEU A 85 12.17 -1.32 -3.23
CA LEU A 85 12.54 -2.66 -3.71
C LEU A 85 14.06 -2.82 -3.86
N SER A 86 14.75 -1.79 -4.37
CA SER A 86 16.23 -1.77 -4.46
C SER A 86 16.88 -1.84 -3.07
N ILE A 87 16.40 -1.01 -2.13
CA ILE A 87 16.89 -0.98 -0.75
C ILE A 87 16.61 -2.32 -0.05
N GLN A 88 15.47 -2.96 -0.29
CA GLN A 88 15.18 -4.29 0.25
C GLN A 88 16.12 -5.36 -0.30
N SER A 89 16.49 -5.29 -1.58
CA SER A 89 17.49 -6.16 -2.18
C SER A 89 18.87 -5.95 -1.56
N GLU A 90 19.31 -4.70 -1.41
CA GLU A 90 20.58 -4.34 -0.77
C GLU A 90 20.63 -4.77 0.70
N ILE A 91 19.54 -4.55 1.46
CA ILE A 91 19.43 -5.02 2.84
C ILE A 91 19.52 -6.54 2.89
N THR A 92 18.87 -7.25 1.97
CA THR A 92 18.94 -8.72 1.93
C THR A 92 20.35 -9.21 1.65
N GLU A 93 21.09 -8.55 0.76
CA GLU A 93 22.50 -8.86 0.50
C GLU A 93 23.40 -8.55 1.71
N ILE A 94 23.23 -7.39 2.34
CA ILE A 94 23.98 -6.98 3.53
C ILE A 94 23.70 -7.94 4.70
N VAL A 95 22.43 -8.31 4.91
CA VAL A 95 22.03 -9.28 5.94
C VAL A 95 22.62 -10.65 5.63
N ARG A 96 22.55 -11.12 4.38
CA ARG A 96 23.17 -12.41 3.99
C ARG A 96 24.68 -12.39 4.19
N ARG A 97 25.36 -11.29 3.89
CA ARG A 97 26.81 -11.11 4.10
C ARG A 97 27.15 -11.05 5.59
N ALA A 98 26.42 -10.28 6.38
CA ALA A 98 26.61 -10.15 7.82
C ALA A 98 26.32 -11.46 8.56
N VAL A 99 25.26 -12.18 8.17
CA VAL A 99 24.95 -13.51 8.68
C VAL A 99 26.02 -14.50 8.25
N GLY A 100 26.54 -14.41 7.03
CA GLY A 100 27.71 -15.18 6.58
C GLY A 100 28.94 -14.94 7.48
N TYR A 101 29.23 -13.69 7.83
CA TYR A 101 30.32 -13.35 8.75
C TYR A 101 30.07 -13.84 10.19
N TRP A 102 28.83 -13.75 10.68
CA TRP A 102 28.50 -14.12 12.06
C TRP A 102 28.36 -15.63 12.25
N THR A 103 27.82 -16.34 11.26
CA THR A 103 27.82 -17.81 11.19
C THR A 103 29.17 -18.40 10.76
N GLY A 104 30.09 -17.56 10.29
CA GLY A 104 31.48 -17.89 9.97
C GLY A 104 32.45 -17.81 11.16
N GLY A 105 32.02 -17.24 12.29
CA GLY A 105 32.84 -17.15 13.50
C GLY A 105 32.93 -18.49 14.22
N GLU A 106 34.14 -19.07 14.25
CA GLU A 106 34.60 -20.22 15.03
C GLU A 106 34.13 -21.63 14.64
N THR A 107 32.93 -21.85 14.09
CA THR A 107 32.45 -23.24 13.79
C THR A 107 32.43 -23.62 12.30
N ASN A 108 32.60 -22.65 11.41
CA ASN A 108 32.65 -22.88 9.96
C ASN A 108 34.09 -22.93 9.42
N GLN A 109 35.12 -22.56 10.19
CA GLN A 109 36.49 -22.88 9.81
C GLN A 109 36.63 -24.40 9.72
N ASP A 110 36.13 -25.15 10.71
CA ASP A 110 36.14 -26.62 10.66
C ASP A 110 35.28 -27.20 9.52
N ALA A 111 34.12 -26.63 9.21
CA ALA A 111 33.26 -27.15 8.13
C ALA A 111 33.74 -26.76 6.73
N ILE A 112 34.32 -25.57 6.57
CA ILE A 112 34.95 -25.10 5.32
C ILE A 112 36.30 -25.80 5.14
N ASP A 113 37.07 -25.99 6.20
CA ASP A 113 38.31 -26.77 6.22
C ASP A 113 37.99 -28.23 5.92
N LEU A 114 36.97 -28.84 6.55
CA LEU A 114 36.49 -30.19 6.21
C LEU A 114 36.03 -30.28 4.76
N ASN A 115 35.33 -29.27 4.23
CA ASN A 115 34.90 -29.27 2.83
C ASN A 115 36.08 -29.10 1.86
N SER A 116 37.07 -28.30 2.23
CA SER A 116 38.31 -28.12 1.48
C SER A 116 39.20 -29.38 1.53
N GLU A 117 39.27 -30.05 2.68
CA GLU A 117 39.99 -31.29 2.91
C GLU A 117 39.29 -32.47 2.21
N LEU A 118 37.96 -32.49 2.21
CA LEU A 118 37.19 -33.47 1.45
C LEU A 118 37.38 -33.27 -0.05
N SER A 119 37.40 -32.02 -0.52
CA SER A 119 37.68 -31.68 -1.92
C SER A 119 39.11 -32.05 -2.33
N SER A 120 40.10 -31.81 -1.46
CA SER A 120 41.50 -32.19 -1.74
C SER A 120 41.70 -33.70 -1.75
N LYS A 121 41.11 -34.44 -0.80
CA LYS A 121 41.11 -35.91 -0.80
C LYS A 121 40.41 -36.49 -2.02
N PHE A 122 39.41 -35.79 -2.52
CA PHE A 122 38.69 -36.19 -3.72
C PHE A 122 39.54 -36.00 -4.99
N GLU A 123 40.26 -34.89 -5.09
CA GLU A 123 41.22 -34.64 -6.17
C GLU A 123 42.40 -35.64 -6.10
N GLU A 124 42.84 -36.00 -4.90
CA GLU A 124 43.83 -37.04 -4.66
C GLU A 124 43.32 -38.44 -5.06
N LEU A 125 42.10 -38.82 -4.68
CA LEU A 125 41.48 -40.07 -5.14
C LEU A 125 41.31 -40.10 -6.66
N SER A 126 40.93 -38.97 -7.27
CA SER A 126 40.80 -38.84 -8.72
C SER A 126 42.15 -39.08 -9.41
N SER A 127 43.22 -38.49 -8.90
CA SER A 127 44.59 -38.71 -9.38
C SER A 127 45.05 -40.17 -9.22
N GLN A 128 44.78 -40.79 -8.07
CA GLN A 128 45.12 -42.20 -7.81
C GLN A 128 44.36 -43.15 -8.75
N ILE A 129 43.05 -42.92 -8.97
CA ILE A 129 42.24 -43.71 -9.90
C ILE A 129 42.75 -43.54 -11.34
N GLN A 130 43.14 -42.33 -11.75
CA GLN A 130 43.69 -42.09 -13.07
C GLN A 130 45.05 -42.80 -13.28
N THR A 131 45.85 -42.91 -12.22
CA THR A 131 47.12 -43.64 -12.23
C THR A 131 46.89 -45.15 -12.37
N ILE A 132 45.91 -45.70 -11.63
CA ILE A 132 45.54 -47.14 -11.67
C ILE A 132 44.84 -47.51 -12.99
N ALA A 133 43.97 -46.64 -13.52
CA ALA A 133 43.36 -46.79 -14.84
C ALA A 133 44.39 -46.65 -15.97
N GLY A 134 45.50 -45.95 -15.71
CA GLY A 134 46.69 -45.90 -16.54
C GLY A 134 47.29 -47.27 -16.82
N GLU A 135 47.23 -48.18 -15.83
CA GLU A 135 47.85 -49.52 -15.87
C GLU A 135 46.95 -50.63 -16.46
N ASN A 136 45.62 -50.48 -16.46
CA ASN A 136 44.68 -51.47 -16.99
C ASN A 136 43.81 -50.88 -18.13
N GLY A 137 44.06 -51.33 -19.36
CA GLY A 137 43.61 -50.72 -20.62
C GLY A 137 42.11 -50.74 -20.94
N ASN A 138 41.29 -49.99 -20.19
CA ASN A 138 39.90 -49.67 -20.55
C ASN A 138 39.56 -48.20 -20.23
N LYS A 139 40.39 -47.28 -20.75
CA LYS A 139 40.51 -45.87 -20.33
C LYS A 139 39.27 -44.99 -20.59
N GLU A 140 38.70 -45.01 -21.78
CA GLU A 140 37.74 -43.96 -22.17
C GLU A 140 36.36 -44.08 -21.51
N GLY A 141 35.88 -45.30 -21.26
CA GLY A 141 34.58 -45.52 -20.63
C GLY A 141 34.57 -45.32 -19.11
N LEU A 142 35.73 -45.50 -18.46
CA LEU A 142 35.88 -45.38 -17.02
C LEU A 142 36.12 -43.92 -16.61
N GLU A 143 36.95 -43.19 -17.36
CA GLU A 143 37.21 -41.77 -17.11
C GLU A 143 35.96 -40.91 -17.31
N ALA A 144 35.14 -41.19 -18.34
CA ALA A 144 33.89 -40.47 -18.57
C ALA A 144 32.86 -40.69 -17.44
N LYS A 145 32.69 -41.94 -16.99
CA LYS A 145 31.81 -42.25 -15.85
C LYS A 145 32.34 -41.66 -14.54
N LEU A 146 33.66 -41.66 -14.36
CA LEU A 146 34.27 -41.04 -13.18
C LEU A 146 34.04 -39.54 -13.18
N ALA A 147 34.28 -38.84 -14.30
CA ALA A 147 34.00 -37.41 -14.43
C ALA A 147 32.52 -37.08 -14.19
N GLU A 148 31.61 -37.93 -14.67
CA GLU A 148 30.16 -37.79 -14.42
C GLU A 148 29.81 -37.94 -12.93
N LEU A 149 30.35 -38.95 -12.24
CA LEU A 149 30.16 -39.11 -10.79
C LEU A 149 30.77 -37.96 -9.99
N ILE A 150 31.93 -37.47 -10.42
CA ILE A 150 32.61 -36.31 -9.82
C ILE A 150 31.72 -35.06 -9.93
N GLN A 151 31.17 -34.81 -11.11
CA GLN A 151 30.28 -33.67 -11.35
C GLN A 151 29.01 -33.78 -10.50
N LEU A 152 28.37 -34.95 -10.50
CA LEU A 152 27.14 -35.21 -9.78
C LEU A 152 27.32 -35.09 -8.27
N GLN A 153 28.43 -35.59 -7.74
CA GLN A 153 28.74 -35.49 -6.32
C GLN A 153 29.10 -34.06 -5.91
N LYS A 154 29.78 -33.29 -6.78
CA LYS A 154 30.05 -31.86 -6.56
C LYS A 154 28.77 -31.02 -6.54
N ASP A 155 27.82 -31.31 -7.42
CA ASP A 155 26.50 -30.67 -7.44
C ASP A 155 25.66 -31.04 -6.20
N GLN A 156 25.75 -32.30 -5.75
CA GLN A 156 25.14 -32.73 -4.48
C GLN A 156 25.74 -32.00 -3.28
N VAL A 157 27.06 -31.82 -3.21
CA VAL A 157 27.72 -31.07 -2.13
C VAL A 157 27.34 -29.59 -2.16
N ALA A 158 27.26 -28.96 -3.34
CA ALA A 158 26.83 -27.57 -3.47
C ALA A 158 25.38 -27.36 -3.02
N SER A 159 24.47 -28.28 -3.39
CA SER A 159 23.06 -28.24 -2.98
C SER A 159 22.84 -28.53 -1.49
N LEU A 160 23.63 -29.44 -0.91
CA LEU A 160 23.63 -29.67 0.54
C LEU A 160 24.15 -28.43 1.29
N THR A 161 25.20 -27.80 0.78
CA THR A 161 25.76 -26.58 1.38
C THR A 161 24.75 -25.45 1.39
N SER A 162 24.04 -25.21 0.28
CA SER A 162 22.99 -24.18 0.23
C SER A 162 21.81 -24.52 1.15
N SER A 163 21.40 -25.79 1.21
CA SER A 163 20.31 -26.25 2.08
C SER A 163 20.66 -26.14 3.57
N VAL A 164 21.90 -26.42 3.95
CA VAL A 164 22.39 -26.25 5.34
C VAL A 164 22.42 -24.78 5.72
N VAL A 165 22.85 -23.89 4.82
CA VAL A 165 22.82 -22.44 5.06
C VAL A 165 21.39 -21.94 5.20
N ASP A 166 20.46 -22.40 4.38
CA ASP A 166 19.05 -22.01 4.44
C ASP A 166 18.36 -22.52 5.71
N ALA A 167 18.59 -23.79 6.07
CA ALA A 167 18.08 -24.37 7.31
C ALA A 167 18.64 -23.68 8.56
N LYS A 168 19.93 -23.30 8.55
CA LYS A 168 20.55 -22.52 9.64
C LYS A 168 20.04 -21.09 9.68
N ALA A 169 19.85 -20.43 8.54
CA ALA A 169 19.23 -19.10 8.48
C ALA A 169 17.80 -19.14 9.04
N LYS A 170 17.02 -20.19 8.74
CA LYS A 170 15.68 -20.42 9.28
C LYS A 170 15.67 -20.71 10.78
N ALA A 171 16.70 -21.39 11.30
CA ALA A 171 16.86 -21.65 12.73
C ALA A 171 17.25 -20.38 13.53
N ILE A 172 18.06 -19.50 12.93
CA ILE A 172 18.51 -18.24 13.55
C ILE A 172 17.44 -17.15 13.45
N PHE A 173 16.68 -17.12 12.35
CA PHE A 173 15.56 -16.19 12.14
C PHE A 173 14.23 -16.92 12.05
N PRO A 174 13.72 -17.49 13.15
CA PRO A 174 12.42 -18.15 13.17
C PRO A 174 11.25 -17.20 12.89
N SER A 175 11.50 -15.89 12.75
CA SER A 175 10.53 -14.80 12.57
C SER A 175 10.36 -14.29 11.13
N ILE A 176 11.17 -14.73 10.15
CA ILE A 176 11.07 -14.22 8.76
C ILE A 176 9.81 -14.73 8.05
N ASP A 177 9.21 -15.83 8.51
CA ASP A 177 8.05 -16.44 7.85
C ASP A 177 6.91 -16.82 8.82
N ARG A 178 6.86 -16.14 9.98
CA ARG A 178 5.68 -16.25 10.85
C ARG A 178 4.67 -15.26 10.32
N GLY A 179 3.65 -15.77 9.62
CA GLY A 179 2.46 -15.00 9.21
C GLY A 179 1.85 -14.16 10.34
N PRO A 180 0.76 -13.42 10.05
CA PRO A 180 0.24 -12.38 10.94
C PRO A 180 0.04 -12.89 12.37
N ALA A 181 0.45 -12.09 13.36
CA ALA A 181 0.38 -12.51 14.76
C ALA A 181 -1.06 -12.64 15.28
N ALA A 182 -1.96 -11.86 14.70
CA ALA A 182 -3.39 -11.96 14.92
C ALA A 182 -4.13 -11.60 13.62
N GLN A 183 -5.29 -12.22 13.42
CA GLN A 183 -6.26 -11.86 12.39
C GLN A 183 -7.43 -11.13 13.04
N ILE A 184 -7.93 -10.08 12.37
CA ILE A 184 -8.96 -9.21 12.91
C ILE A 184 -10.17 -9.25 11.98
N THR A 185 -11.35 -9.45 12.54
CA THR A 185 -12.64 -9.37 11.82
C THR A 185 -13.59 -8.50 12.61
N GLN A 186 -14.21 -7.53 11.95
CA GLN A 186 -15.16 -6.60 12.57
C GLN A 186 -16.58 -6.90 12.07
N SER A 187 -17.51 -7.08 13.01
CA SER A 187 -18.93 -7.16 12.76
C SER A 187 -19.62 -5.90 13.31
N VAL A 188 -20.40 -5.20 12.49
CA VAL A 188 -21.12 -3.99 12.88
C VAL A 188 -22.59 -4.37 13.08
N GLN A 189 -23.13 -4.14 14.28
CA GLN A 189 -24.52 -4.45 14.61
C GLN A 189 -25.42 -3.23 14.43
N THR A 190 -25.02 -2.10 15.01
CA THR A 190 -25.76 -0.84 14.86
C THR A 190 -24.87 0.22 14.27
N ASN A 191 -25.43 0.99 13.33
CA ASN A 191 -24.69 1.99 12.59
C ASN A 191 -25.54 3.24 12.43
N THR A 192 -25.50 4.10 13.44
CA THR A 192 -26.12 5.43 13.40
C THR A 192 -25.05 6.51 13.37
N ASN A 193 -25.47 7.76 13.13
CA ASN A 193 -24.54 8.90 13.12
C ASN A 193 -24.03 9.26 14.52
N LYS A 194 -24.74 8.86 15.59
CA LYS A 194 -24.42 9.20 16.98
C LYS A 194 -23.85 8.03 17.79
N GLU A 195 -24.23 6.82 17.42
CA GLU A 195 -23.84 5.59 18.10
C GLU A 195 -23.54 4.49 17.09
N LYS A 196 -22.42 3.79 17.29
CA LYS A 196 -22.07 2.58 16.54
C LYS A 196 -21.69 1.49 17.52
N THR A 197 -22.32 0.33 17.35
CA THR A 197 -22.01 -0.86 18.17
C THR A 197 -21.70 -2.04 17.28
N GLY A 198 -20.86 -2.93 17.80
CA GLY A 198 -20.52 -4.15 17.11
C GLY A 198 -19.56 -5.02 17.91
N GLU A 199 -19.03 -6.01 17.23
CA GLU A 199 -18.09 -6.98 17.79
C GLU A 199 -16.81 -6.97 16.97
N LEU A 200 -15.69 -7.03 17.68
CA LEU A 200 -14.35 -7.19 17.11
C LEU A 200 -13.84 -8.57 17.52
N ILE A 201 -13.66 -9.42 16.52
CA ILE A 201 -13.16 -10.78 16.66
C ILE A 201 -11.65 -10.74 16.37
N ILE A 202 -10.86 -11.06 17.39
CA ILE A 202 -9.40 -11.02 17.36
C ILE A 202 -8.90 -12.46 17.52
N THR A 203 -8.44 -13.04 16.41
CA THR A 203 -7.89 -14.40 16.40
C THR A 203 -6.38 -14.32 16.57
N VAL A 204 -5.89 -14.61 17.77
CA VAL A 204 -4.45 -14.68 18.05
C VAL A 204 -3.92 -15.99 17.51
N LEU A 205 -3.05 -15.93 16.50
CA LEU A 205 -2.52 -17.11 15.79
C LEU A 205 -1.22 -17.62 16.41
N ARG A 206 -0.53 -16.79 17.18
CA ARG A 206 0.73 -17.14 17.86
C ARG A 206 0.78 -16.54 19.26
N PRO A 207 1.41 -17.24 20.23
CA PRO A 207 1.61 -16.70 21.56
C PRO A 207 2.36 -15.37 21.48
N SER A 208 1.72 -14.30 21.93
CA SER A 208 2.26 -12.95 21.89
C SER A 208 1.92 -12.21 23.16
N LYS A 209 2.80 -11.32 23.63
CA LYS A 209 2.55 -10.56 24.87
C LYS A 209 1.41 -9.58 24.69
N ASN A 210 1.35 -8.95 23.51
CA ASN A 210 0.38 -7.94 23.15
C ASN A 210 -0.21 -8.29 21.77
N ALA A 211 -1.53 -8.16 21.63
CA ALA A 211 -2.21 -8.19 20.34
C ALA A 211 -3.03 -6.90 20.19
N THR A 212 -2.82 -6.17 19.10
CA THR A 212 -3.57 -4.95 18.79
C THR A 212 -4.52 -5.23 17.65
N ALA A 213 -5.78 -4.85 17.82
CA ALA A 213 -6.79 -4.90 16.79
C ALA A 213 -7.30 -3.50 16.47
N THR A 214 -7.33 -3.15 15.20
CA THR A 214 -7.84 -1.86 14.73
C THR A 214 -9.20 -2.06 14.08
N GLY A 215 -10.20 -1.37 14.61
CA GLY A 215 -11.53 -1.29 14.02
C GLY A 215 -11.72 0.05 13.28
N LYS A 216 -12.67 0.07 12.34
CA LYS A 216 -13.02 1.27 11.59
C LYS A 216 -14.47 1.66 11.81
N PHE A 217 -14.72 2.96 11.91
CA PHE A 217 -16.06 3.54 11.89
C PHE A 217 -16.42 3.92 10.46
N MET A 218 -17.40 3.22 9.90
CA MET A 218 -17.92 3.52 8.56
C MET A 218 -19.43 3.71 8.63
N PRO A 219 -19.99 4.89 8.33
CA PRO A 219 -19.29 6.17 8.07
C PRO A 219 -18.54 6.70 9.31
N PRO A 220 -17.57 7.63 9.14
CA PRO A 220 -16.84 8.23 10.27
C PRO A 220 -17.75 9.14 11.10
N PHE A 221 -17.39 9.36 12.37
CA PHE A 221 -18.09 10.30 13.25
C PHE A 221 -17.74 11.77 12.95
N SER A 222 -18.58 12.69 13.39
CA SER A 222 -18.35 14.15 13.27
C SER A 222 -17.29 14.66 14.24
N SER A 223 -17.15 14.04 15.41
CA SER A 223 -16.15 14.33 16.43
C SER A 223 -15.61 13.02 17.02
N VAL A 224 -14.58 13.10 17.87
CA VAL A 224 -13.94 11.93 18.47
C VAL A 224 -14.95 11.26 19.42
N PRO A 225 -15.38 10.01 19.15
CA PRO A 225 -16.35 9.32 20.00
C PRO A 225 -15.68 8.83 21.29
N GLU A 226 -16.46 8.73 22.35
CA GLU A 226 -16.13 7.95 23.53
C GLU A 226 -16.36 6.47 23.21
N LEU A 227 -15.34 5.64 23.44
CA LEU A 227 -15.37 4.21 23.15
C LEU A 227 -15.40 3.42 24.46
N ASN A 228 -16.43 2.63 24.62
CA ASN A 228 -16.53 1.63 25.67
C ASN A 228 -16.38 0.23 25.06
N ILE A 229 -15.60 -0.62 25.73
CA ILE A 229 -15.31 -1.98 25.29
C ILE A 229 -15.61 -2.98 26.38
N GLU A 230 -16.13 -4.14 25.99
CA GLU A 230 -16.45 -5.24 26.88
C GLU A 230 -15.98 -6.55 26.26
N LEU A 231 -15.22 -7.33 27.01
CA LEU A 231 -14.77 -8.65 26.56
C LEU A 231 -15.90 -9.67 26.75
N ILE A 232 -16.46 -10.18 25.66
CA ILE A 232 -17.53 -11.19 25.69
C ILE A 232 -16.96 -12.60 25.71
N GLY A 233 -15.86 -12.84 25.00
CA GLY A 233 -15.28 -14.17 24.83
C GLY A 233 -13.77 -14.16 24.83
N ALA A 234 -13.18 -15.15 25.49
CA ALA A 234 -11.75 -15.40 25.49
C ALA A 234 -11.50 -16.92 25.46
N PRO A 235 -10.38 -17.37 24.89
CA PRO A 235 -9.98 -18.78 24.91
C PRO A 235 -9.52 -19.24 26.31
N THR A 236 -9.17 -18.30 27.19
CA THR A 236 -8.73 -18.59 28.57
C THR A 236 -9.87 -18.44 29.56
N THR A 237 -9.91 -19.32 30.57
CA THR A 237 -10.88 -19.26 31.67
C THR A 237 -10.52 -18.18 32.71
N ASP A 238 -9.25 -17.76 32.75
CA ASP A 238 -8.72 -16.84 33.76
C ASP A 238 -8.56 -15.43 33.21
N LEU A 239 -9.65 -14.65 33.25
CA LEU A 239 -9.70 -13.27 32.75
C LEU A 239 -8.76 -12.31 33.51
N ASN A 240 -8.34 -12.64 34.73
CA ASN A 240 -7.47 -11.78 35.53
C ASN A 240 -6.05 -11.65 34.96
N LYS A 241 -5.65 -12.61 34.11
CA LYS A 241 -4.37 -12.59 33.39
C LYS A 241 -4.39 -11.67 32.16
N LEU A 242 -5.56 -11.19 31.76
CA LEU A 242 -5.76 -10.37 30.57
C LEU A 242 -6.05 -8.92 30.96
N THR A 243 -5.50 -7.99 30.19
CA THR A 243 -5.92 -6.59 30.20
C THR A 243 -6.41 -6.24 28.81
N VAL A 244 -7.61 -5.70 28.74
CA VAL A 244 -8.14 -5.13 27.50
C VAL A 244 -8.21 -3.63 27.69
N SER A 245 -7.60 -2.88 26.78
CA SER A 245 -7.70 -1.44 26.74
C SER A 245 -8.09 -0.97 25.35
N SER A 246 -8.67 0.22 25.25
CA SER A 246 -9.05 0.82 23.98
C SER A 246 -8.56 2.25 23.88
N GLY A 247 -8.29 2.69 22.65
CA GLY A 247 -7.92 4.06 22.34
C GLY A 247 -8.58 4.52 21.04
N VAL A 248 -9.11 5.74 21.06
CA VAL A 248 -9.65 6.42 19.87
C VAL A 248 -8.81 7.67 19.62
N GLY A 249 -8.07 7.68 18.51
CA GLY A 249 -7.24 8.82 18.12
C GLY A 249 -7.91 9.73 17.09
N LYS A 250 -8.78 9.18 16.23
CA LYS A 250 -9.47 9.89 15.15
C LYS A 250 -10.95 9.51 15.12
N THR A 251 -11.73 10.22 14.31
CA THR A 251 -13.18 9.96 14.17
C THR A 251 -13.51 8.75 13.29
N SER A 252 -12.50 8.16 12.63
CA SER A 252 -12.65 7.09 11.64
C SER A 252 -12.20 5.72 12.14
N ASP A 253 -11.37 5.64 13.16
CA ASP A 253 -10.75 4.40 13.61
C ASP A 253 -10.62 4.33 15.14
N PHE A 254 -10.44 3.11 15.62
CA PHE A 254 -10.16 2.84 17.02
C PHE A 254 -9.25 1.62 17.14
N ASN A 255 -8.48 1.58 18.23
CA ASN A 255 -7.60 0.47 18.55
C ASN A 255 -8.06 -0.19 19.85
N ILE A 256 -8.00 -1.51 19.87
CA ILE A 256 -8.18 -2.35 21.05
C ILE A 256 -6.87 -3.10 21.26
N HIS A 257 -6.33 -3.02 22.47
CA HIS A 257 -5.12 -3.71 22.86
C HIS A 257 -5.48 -4.83 23.85
N LEU A 258 -5.07 -6.04 23.52
CA LEU A 258 -5.06 -7.20 24.40
C LEU A 258 -3.64 -7.37 24.95
N ILE A 259 -3.49 -7.42 26.26
CA ILE A 259 -2.19 -7.53 26.93
C ILE A 259 -2.25 -8.65 27.98
N GLY A 260 -1.34 -9.62 27.88
CA GLY A 260 -1.14 -10.63 28.93
C GLY A 260 -0.34 -10.03 30.10
N LYS A 261 -0.92 -10.00 31.31
CA LYS A 261 -0.27 -9.46 32.52
C LYS A 261 0.86 -10.36 33.02
N THR A 262 0.60 -11.67 33.08
CA THR A 262 1.49 -12.66 33.71
C THR A 262 2.21 -13.55 32.68
N GLY A 263 2.02 -13.32 31.38
CA GLY A 263 2.56 -14.19 30.33
C GLY A 263 2.14 -13.79 28.92
N LEU A 264 2.28 -14.73 27.98
CA LEU A 264 1.82 -14.58 26.61
C LEU A 264 0.31 -14.83 26.52
N LEU A 265 -0.36 -14.16 25.59
CA LEU A 265 -1.75 -14.44 25.23
C LEU A 265 -1.86 -15.85 24.67
N GLU A 266 -2.90 -16.57 25.08
CA GLU A 266 -3.24 -17.88 24.54
C GLU A 266 -3.70 -17.74 23.09
N VAL A 267 -3.31 -18.70 22.27
CA VAL A 267 -3.74 -18.81 20.87
C VAL A 267 -5.22 -19.15 20.87
N GLY A 268 -6.00 -18.38 20.11
CA GLY A 268 -7.45 -18.55 20.06
C GLY A 268 -8.18 -17.26 19.73
N THR A 269 -9.49 -17.31 19.87
CA THR A 269 -10.40 -16.23 19.46
C THR A 269 -10.87 -15.43 20.65
N TYR A 270 -10.59 -14.14 20.64
CA TYR A 270 -11.09 -13.17 21.61
C TYR A 270 -12.19 -12.34 20.93
N VAL A 271 -13.32 -12.18 21.61
CA VAL A 271 -14.48 -11.43 21.10
C VAL A 271 -14.72 -10.24 22.00
N VAL A 272 -14.57 -9.05 21.45
CA VAL A 272 -14.75 -7.78 22.17
C VAL A 272 -15.94 -7.03 21.60
N LYS A 273 -16.94 -6.75 22.43
CA LYS A 273 -18.00 -5.81 22.09
C LYS A 273 -17.46 -4.40 22.19
N TYR A 274 -17.83 -3.56 21.24
CA TYR A 274 -17.55 -2.14 21.31
C TYR A 274 -18.82 -1.32 21.18
N THR A 275 -18.88 -0.21 21.92
CA THR A 275 -19.92 0.81 21.85
C THR A 275 -19.24 2.16 21.75
N ALA A 276 -19.38 2.82 20.60
CA ALA A 276 -18.84 4.15 20.35
C ALA A 276 -19.97 5.17 20.33
N LYS A 277 -19.87 6.23 21.15
CA LYS A 277 -20.87 7.29 21.27
C LYS A 277 -20.23 8.67 21.16
N VAL A 278 -20.89 9.58 20.48
CA VAL A 278 -20.48 11.00 20.42
C VAL A 278 -21.32 11.79 21.42
N HIS A 279 -20.67 12.53 22.33
CA HIS A 279 -21.36 13.53 23.14
C HIS A 279 -21.81 14.68 22.25
N THR A 280 -23.09 15.00 22.31
CA THR A 280 -23.70 16.11 21.55
C THR A 280 -23.54 17.40 22.33
#